data_AF-I3QGE4-F1
#
_entry.id   AF-I3QGE4-F1
#
_cell.length_a   1.000
_cell.length_b   1.000
_cell.length_c   1.000
_cell.angle_alpha   90.00
_cell.angle_beta   90.00
_cell.angle_gamma   90.00
#
_symmetry.space_group_name_H-M   'P 1'
#
loop_
_entity.id
_entity.type
_entity.pdbx_description
1 polymer ?
#
loop_
_entity_poly.entity_id
_entity_poly.type
_entity_poly.pdbx_seq_one_letter_code
_entity_poly.pdbx_strand_id
1 'polypeptide(L)'
;MNHGIRYFDVLTNTILLSEEVGEVSRIIARNYGEQSKKKNCKKNEDLGEELSDVLFIIACLANQTGINLEESFHKKLKKKEIRDHDRHHDNKKLK
;
A
#
# COMPACT_ATOMS: atom_id res chain seq x y z
N MET A 1 0.41 -27.77 -17.93
CA MET A 1 0.93 -27.14 -16.70
C MET A 1 -0.13 -26.18 -16.18
N ASN A 2 -1.08 -26.67 -15.39
CA ASN A 2 -2.08 -25.83 -14.75
C ASN A 2 -1.51 -25.37 -13.41
N HIS A 3 -0.77 -24.26 -13.41
CA HIS A 3 -0.59 -23.47 -12.20
C HIS A 3 -1.93 -22.77 -11.95
N GLY A 4 -2.91 -23.56 -11.53
CA GLY A 4 -4.16 -23.05 -10.99
C GLY A 4 -3.84 -22.42 -9.64
N ILE A 5 -3.27 -21.22 -9.68
CA ILE A 5 -3.36 -20.27 -8.57
C ILE A 5 -4.87 -20.09 -8.44
N ARG A 6 -5.46 -20.86 -7.53
CA ARG A 6 -6.86 -20.75 -7.18
C ARG A 6 -6.94 -19.41 -6.47
N TYR A 7 -7.11 -18.37 -7.27
CA TYR A 7 -7.39 -17.01 -6.85
C TYR A 7 -8.37 -17.12 -5.68
N PHE A 8 -7.86 -16.89 -4.46
CA PHE A 8 -8.68 -17.04 -3.28
C PHE A 8 -9.88 -16.09 -3.40
N ASP A 9 -11.00 -16.45 -2.77
CA ASP A 9 -12.18 -15.60 -2.80
C ASP A 9 -11.83 -14.16 -2.37
N VAL A 10 -12.59 -13.17 -2.85
CA VAL A 10 -12.35 -11.75 -2.57
C VAL A 10 -12.22 -11.50 -1.06
N LEU A 11 -12.99 -12.27 -0.26
CA LEU A 11 -12.92 -12.24 1.20
C LEU A 11 -11.56 -12.68 1.74
N THR A 12 -11.01 -13.79 1.24
CA THR A 12 -9.70 -14.28 1.67
C THR A 12 -8.58 -13.31 1.28
N ASN A 13 -8.62 -12.75 0.07
CA ASN A 13 -7.65 -11.73 -0.34
C ASN A 13 -7.76 -10.45 0.53
N THR A 14 -8.95 -10.12 1.02
CA THR A 14 -9.14 -8.97 1.93
C THR A 14 -8.54 -9.23 3.31
N ILE A 15 -8.66 -10.47 3.82
CA ILE A 15 -8.03 -10.88 5.09
C ILE A 15 -6.51 -10.85 4.95
N LEU A 16 -5.97 -11.45 3.88
CA LEU A 16 -4.53 -11.42 3.60
C LEU A 16 -4.02 -9.99 3.45
N LEU A 17 -4.74 -9.12 2.74
CA LEU A 17 -4.38 -7.69 2.64
C LEU A 17 -4.27 -7.03 4.02
N SER A 18 -5.15 -7.39 4.95
CA SER A 18 -5.15 -6.81 6.29
C SER A 18 -3.95 -7.28 7.13
N GLU A 19 -3.51 -8.52 6.91
CA GLU A 19 -2.31 -9.10 7.51
C GLU A 19 -1.06 -8.37 7.02
N GLU A 20 -0.85 -8.30 5.69
CA GLU A 20 0.31 -7.62 5.09
C GLU A 20 0.37 -6.12 5.44
N VAL A 21 -0.78 -5.44 5.51
CA VAL A 21 -0.82 -4.03 5.96
C VAL A 21 -0.44 -3.90 7.44
N GLY A 22 -0.75 -4.90 8.26
CA GLY A 22 -0.33 -4.99 9.66
C GLY A 22 1.19 -5.19 9.80
N GLU A 23 1.77 -6.05 8.97
CA GLU A 23 3.21 -6.28 8.82
C GLU A 23 3.94 -4.96 8.50
N VAL A 24 3.51 -4.27 7.43
CA VAL A 24 4.02 -2.95 7.02
C VAL A 24 3.92 -1.94 8.17
N SER A 25 2.76 -1.87 8.83
CA SER A 25 2.53 -0.92 9.93
C SER A 25 3.47 -1.18 11.11
N ARG A 26 3.71 -2.45 11.44
CA ARG A 26 4.65 -2.87 12.49
C ARG A 26 6.09 -2.45 12.17
N ILE A 27 6.53 -2.64 10.93
CA ILE A 27 7.87 -2.22 10.48
C ILE A 27 8.01 -0.69 10.52
N ILE A 28 7.01 0.05 10.02
CA ILE A 28 7.01 1.52 10.07
C ILE A 28 7.07 2.02 11.51
N ALA A 29 6.27 1.45 12.42
CA ALA A 29 6.30 1.82 13.83
C ALA A 29 7.66 1.54 14.49
N ARG A 30 8.35 0.47 14.08
CA ARG A 30 9.70 0.14 14.57
C ARG A 30 10.79 1.04 13.98
N ASN A 31 10.68 1.43 12.71
CA ASN A 31 11.69 2.23 12.02
C ASN A 31 11.54 3.74 12.28
N TYR A 32 10.31 4.22 12.45
CA TYR A 32 9.99 5.65 12.51
C TYR A 32 9.26 6.08 13.79
N GLY A 33 8.93 5.16 14.69
CA GLY A 33 8.26 5.48 15.96
C GLY A 33 9.19 6.13 16.98
N GLU A 34 8.65 6.93 17.89
CA GLU A 34 9.42 7.59 18.96
C GLU A 34 10.10 6.60 19.94
N GLN A 35 9.69 5.33 19.92
CA GLN A 35 10.29 4.24 20.72
C GLN A 35 11.50 3.56 20.05
N SER A 36 11.94 4.04 18.88
CA SER A 36 13.04 3.46 18.09
C SER A 36 14.43 3.70 18.71
N LYS A 37 14.68 3.16 19.91
CA LYS A 37 16.03 2.96 20.45
C LYS A 37 16.13 1.65 21.23
N LYS A 38 15.82 0.51 20.62
CA LYS A 38 16.44 -0.76 21.05
C LYS A 38 17.51 -1.15 20.02
N LYS A 39 18.78 -0.98 20.40
CA LYS A 39 20.01 -1.29 19.66
C LYS A 39 20.15 -2.76 19.18
N ASN A 40 19.18 -3.62 19.48
CA ASN A 40 19.21 -5.06 19.18
C ASN A 40 18.01 -5.53 18.34
N CYS A 41 17.34 -4.64 17.61
CA CYS A 41 16.28 -5.07 16.71
C CYS A 41 16.91 -5.86 15.55
N LYS A 42 16.47 -7.11 15.35
CA LYS A 42 16.96 -7.99 14.28
C LYS A 42 17.01 -7.20 12.97
N LYS A 43 18.21 -7.16 12.40
CA LYS A 43 18.50 -6.64 11.07
C LYS A 43 17.58 -7.37 10.09
N ASN A 44 16.87 -6.63 9.24
CA ASN A 44 16.17 -7.13 8.04
C ASN A 44 14.73 -7.63 8.24
N GLU A 45 13.83 -6.81 8.76
CA GLU A 45 12.46 -6.83 8.20
C GLU A 45 12.49 -5.87 7.01
N ASP A 46 12.42 -6.40 5.78
CA ASP A 46 12.51 -5.61 4.56
C ASP A 46 11.15 -4.97 4.27
N LEU A 47 11.04 -3.67 4.56
CA LEU A 47 9.83 -2.90 4.25
C LEU A 47 9.45 -3.01 2.76
N GLY A 48 10.42 -3.20 1.86
CA GLY A 48 10.18 -3.36 0.43
C GLY A 48 9.47 -4.67 0.08
N GLU A 49 9.75 -5.76 0.80
CA GLU A 49 9.11 -7.06 0.62
C GLU A 49 7.62 -6.97 0.97
N GLU A 50 7.31 -6.51 2.18
CA GLU A 50 5.93 -6.37 2.68
C GLU A 50 5.10 -5.39 1.82
N LEU A 51 5.71 -4.29 1.36
CA LEU A 51 5.04 -3.37 0.44
C LEU A 51 4.73 -4.01 -0.91
N SER A 52 5.57 -4.93 -1.37
CA SER A 52 5.37 -5.66 -2.62
C SER A 52 4.24 -6.68 -2.49
N ASP A 53 4.12 -7.34 -1.33
CA ASP A 53 3.03 -8.28 -1.05
C ASP A 53 1.67 -7.57 -0.99
N VAL A 54 1.60 -6.39 -0.36
CA VAL A 54 0.41 -5.53 -0.42
C VAL A 54 0.04 -5.19 -1.85
N LEU A 55 1.02 -4.80 -2.69
CA LEU A 55 0.77 -4.45 -4.09
C LEU A 55 0.25 -5.66 -4.89
N PHE A 56 0.81 -6.84 -4.65
CA PHE A 56 0.40 -8.07 -5.31
C PHE A 56 -1.06 -8.43 -4.98
N ILE A 57 -1.46 -8.36 -3.71
CA ILE A 57 -2.84 -8.65 -3.30
C ILE A 57 -3.83 -7.63 -3.90
N ILE A 58 -3.47 -6.34 -3.96
CA ILE A 58 -4.28 -5.31 -4.61
C ILE A 58 -4.46 -5.60 -6.10
N ALA A 59 -3.40 -6.02 -6.79
CA ALA A 59 -3.48 -6.41 -8.20
C ALA A 59 -4.38 -7.64 -8.39
N CYS A 60 -4.28 -8.65 -7.51
CA CYS A 60 -5.17 -9.81 -7.50
C CYS A 60 -6.65 -9.41 -7.31
N LEU A 61 -6.94 -8.53 -6.36
CA LEU A 61 -8.29 -8.02 -6.11
C LEU A 61 -8.84 -7.25 -7.32
N ALA A 62 -8.03 -6.40 -7.96
CA ALA A 62 -8.43 -5.66 -9.14
C ALA A 62 -8.77 -6.59 -10.31
N ASN A 63 -7.94 -7.61 -10.54
CA ASN A 63 -8.18 -8.62 -11.57
C ASN A 63 -9.46 -9.43 -11.31
N GLN A 64 -9.70 -9.84 -10.06
CA GLN A 64 -10.91 -10.58 -9.68
C GLN A 64 -12.19 -9.77 -9.80
N THR A 65 -12.14 -8.47 -9.46
CA THR A 65 -13.30 -7.58 -9.49
C THR A 65 -13.53 -6.92 -10.85
N GLY A 66 -12.65 -7.18 -11.83
CA GLY A 66 -12.71 -6.56 -13.16
C GLY A 66 -12.38 -5.07 -13.16
N ILE A 67 -11.67 -4.58 -12.13
CA ILE A 67 -11.28 -3.17 -12.02
C ILE A 67 -9.98 -2.95 -12.79
N ASN A 68 -10.01 -2.03 -13.75
CA ASN A 68 -8.78 -1.52 -14.36
C ASN A 68 -8.07 -0.59 -13.36
N LEU A 69 -7.05 -1.14 -12.68
CA LEU A 69 -6.28 -0.42 -11.67
C LEU A 69 -5.52 0.77 -12.27
N GLU A 70 -4.96 0.62 -13.47
CA GLU A 70 -4.21 1.67 -14.17
C GLU A 70 -5.10 2.87 -14.51
N GLU A 71 -6.28 2.62 -15.08
CA GLU A 71 -7.23 3.70 -15.42
C GLU A 71 -7.73 4.40 -14.15
N SER A 72 -8.06 3.61 -13.12
CA SER A 72 -8.52 4.13 -11.82
C SER A 72 -7.44 4.96 -11.12
N PHE A 73 -6.18 4.52 -11.21
CA PHE A 73 -5.03 5.21 -10.65
C PHE A 73 -4.78 6.53 -11.38
N HIS A 74 -4.75 6.53 -12.72
CA HIS A 74 -4.62 7.75 -13.52
C HIS A 74 -5.74 8.77 -13.25
N LYS A 75 -7.00 8.33 -13.17
CA LYS A 75 -8.13 9.20 -12.80
C LYS A 75 -7.93 9.83 -11.41
N LYS A 76 -7.40 9.06 -10.46
CA LYS A 76 -7.16 9.52 -9.08
C LYS A 76 -5.96 10.47 -9.00
N LEU A 77 -4.90 10.23 -9.77
CA LEU A 77 -3.76 11.14 -9.90
C LEU A 77 -4.19 12.50 -10.48
N LYS A 78 -4.94 12.52 -11.59
CA LYS A 78 -5.48 13.76 -12.16
C LYS A 78 -6.32 14.54 -11.16
N LYS A 79 -7.16 13.86 -10.38
CA LYS A 79 -7.94 14.51 -9.30
C LYS A 79 -7.06 15.06 -8.18
N LYS A 80 -5.95 14.40 -7.84
CA LYS A 80 -4.99 14.91 -6.85
C LYS A 80 -4.24 16.13 -7.38
N GLU A 81 -3.78 16.12 -8.63
CA GLU A 81 -3.12 17.27 -9.26
C GLU A 81 -4.00 18.52 -9.24
N ILE A 82 -5.29 18.38 -9.61
CA ILE A 82 -6.25 19.48 -9.56
C ILE A 82 -6.44 19.98 -8.12
N ARG A 83 -6.60 19.06 -7.14
CA ARG A 83 -6.74 19.42 -5.73
C ARG A 83 -5.50 20.06 -5.14
N ASP A 84 -4.31 19.62 -5.54
CA ASP A 84 -3.06 20.17 -5.05
C ASP A 84 -2.77 21.53 -5.70
N HIS A 85 -3.18 21.73 -6.97
CA HIS A 85 -3.15 23.05 -7.61
C HIS A 85 -4.00 24.08 -6.84
N ASP A 86 -5.21 23.70 -6.42
CA ASP A 86 -6.08 24.54 -5.58
C ASP A 86 -5.49 24.77 -4.17
N ARG A 87 -4.79 23.78 -3.58
CA ARG A 87 -4.13 23.92 -2.27
C ARG A 87 -2.87 24.77 -2.30
N HIS A 88 -2.12 24.76 -3.40
CA HIS A 88 -0.89 25.56 -3.53
C HIS A 88 -1.20 27.06 -3.69
N HIS A 89 -2.35 27.41 -4.26
CA HIS A 89 -2.76 28.81 -4.38
C HIS A 89 -3.24 29.44 -3.07
N ASP A 90 -3.76 28.65 -2.13
CA ASP A 90 -4.42 29.17 -0.91
C ASP A 90 -3.61 28.98 0.39
N ASN A 91 -2.43 28.36 0.34
CA ASN A 91 -1.60 28.13 1.52
C ASN A 91 -0.61 29.29 1.77
N LYS A 92 -0.98 30.23 2.65
CA LYS A 92 -0.08 31.27 3.18
C LYS A 92 1.16 30.73 3.93
N LYS A 93 1.26 29.42 4.18
CA LYS A 93 2.42 28.77 4.83
C LYS A 93 3.56 28.40 3.87
N LEU A 94 3.37 28.59 2.57
CA LEU A 94 4.38 28.37 1.52
C LEU A 94 4.90 29.69 0.90
N LYS A 95 4.55 30.84 1.49
CA LYS A 95 5.24 32.12 1.29
C LYS A 95 6.23 32.35 2.42
#